data_AF-A0A6A5YGQ5-F1
#
_entry.id   AF-A0A6A5YGQ5-F1
#
_cell.length_a   1.000
_cell.length_b   1.000
_cell.length_c   1.000
_cell.angle_alpha   90.00
_cell.angle_beta   90.00
_cell.angle_gamma   90.00
#
_symmetry.space_group_name_H-M   'P 1'
#
loop_
_entity.id
_entity.type
_entity.pdbx_description
1 polymer ?
#
loop_
_entity_poly.entity_id
_entity_poly.type
_entity_poly.pdbx_seq_one_letter_code
_entity_poly.pdbx_strand_id
1 'polypeptide(L)'
;MSLNFQIPATIDALRALSKDPYRLGQASGELLGMIPGMVNRHLSHDVHDPGLHKNMKPISKSIDTADLAQAVEAALTQLRTQDGVTTAFPHDSEVDRKQRKPRRKYVVLYTSQIEKVFQTRVAQLLKNMVDWTGKDNIDFNKGFDEGYTGLVVWNKYPTHNVALKAGEEKWGVWLRKACEQLERETSGHH
;
A
#
# COMPACT_ATOMS: atom_id res chain seq x y z
N MET A 1 6.67 7.04 18.52
CA MET A 1 7.05 5.61 18.65
C MET A 1 7.18 5.01 17.26
N SER A 2 8.16 4.13 17.04
CA SER A 2 8.34 3.41 15.77
C SER A 2 7.56 2.10 15.82
N LEU A 3 6.78 1.80 14.77
CA LEU A 3 6.12 0.51 14.63
C LEU A 3 7.14 -0.58 14.30
N ASN A 4 6.96 -1.77 14.87
CA ASN A 4 7.73 -2.96 14.53
C ASN A 4 7.33 -3.46 13.14
N PHE A 5 7.88 -2.80 12.12
CA PHE A 5 7.60 -3.07 10.72
C PHE A 5 8.93 -3.14 9.97
N GLN A 6 9.37 -4.36 9.72
CA GLN A 6 10.62 -4.69 9.05
C GLN A 6 10.30 -5.58 7.85
N ILE A 7 10.70 -5.13 6.66
CA ILE A 7 10.43 -5.83 5.40
C ILE A 7 11.70 -5.91 4.52
N PRO A 8 12.83 -6.42 5.05
CA PRO A 8 14.12 -6.39 4.34
C PRO A 8 14.09 -7.18 3.02
N ALA A 9 13.46 -8.36 2.99
CA ALA A 9 13.40 -9.18 1.79
C ALA A 9 12.49 -8.54 0.73
N THR A 10 11.37 -7.95 1.15
CA THR A 10 10.53 -7.15 0.24
C THR A 10 11.29 -5.95 -0.33
N ILE A 11 12.06 -5.23 0.50
CA ILE A 11 12.86 -4.09 0.06
C ILE A 11 13.96 -4.51 -0.92
N ASP A 12 14.61 -5.65 -0.69
CA ASP A 12 15.61 -6.20 -1.60
C ASP A 12 14.98 -6.65 -2.94
N ALA A 13 13.79 -7.26 -2.89
CA ALA A 13 13.04 -7.62 -4.09
C ALA A 13 12.64 -6.38 -4.92
N LEU A 14 12.15 -5.32 -4.25
CA LEU A 14 11.90 -4.04 -4.90
C LEU A 14 13.21 -3.45 -5.45
N ARG A 15 14.33 -3.56 -4.73
CA ARG A 15 15.63 -3.08 -5.22
C ARG A 15 16.06 -3.79 -6.50
N ALA A 16 15.79 -5.09 -6.63
CA ALA A 16 16.11 -5.84 -7.84
C ALA A 16 15.34 -5.33 -9.08
N LEU A 17 14.20 -4.67 -8.89
CA LEU A 17 13.39 -4.07 -9.95
C LEU A 17 13.82 -2.64 -10.32
N SER A 18 14.87 -2.08 -9.70
CA SER A 18 15.22 -0.66 -9.88
C SER A 18 15.59 -0.25 -11.31
N LYS A 19 15.92 -1.22 -12.17
CA LYS A 19 16.21 -1.00 -13.60
C LYS A 19 14.96 -0.91 -14.47
N ASP A 20 13.80 -1.26 -13.91
CA ASP A 20 12.49 -1.21 -14.57
C ASP A 20 11.53 -0.39 -13.69
N PRO A 21 11.53 0.94 -13.85
CA PRO A 21 10.67 1.84 -13.07
C PRO A 21 9.21 1.42 -13.04
N TYR A 22 8.69 0.94 -14.18
CA TYR A 22 7.30 0.50 -14.30
C TYR A 22 7.01 -0.69 -13.40
N ARG A 23 7.80 -1.77 -13.50
CA ARG A 23 7.62 -2.94 -12.64
C ARG A 23 7.84 -2.63 -11.17
N LEU A 24 8.78 -1.75 -10.85
CA LEU A 24 8.98 -1.29 -9.48
C LEU A 24 7.76 -0.55 -8.94
N GLY A 25 7.17 0.33 -9.74
CA GLY A 25 5.92 1.01 -9.43
C GLY A 25 4.78 0.03 -9.20
N GLN A 26 4.60 -0.91 -10.13
CA GLN A 26 3.56 -1.96 -10.07
C GLN A 26 3.67 -2.80 -8.81
N ALA A 27 4.85 -3.33 -8.51
CA ALA A 27 5.10 -4.08 -7.28
C ALA A 27 4.80 -3.25 -6.03
N SER A 28 5.20 -1.98 -6.01
CA SER A 28 4.91 -1.07 -4.90
C SER A 28 3.41 -0.81 -4.71
N GLY A 29 2.67 -0.65 -5.81
CA GLY A 29 1.22 -0.48 -5.82
C GLY A 29 0.47 -1.72 -5.34
N GLU A 30 0.88 -2.90 -5.82
CA GLU A 30 0.33 -4.20 -5.40
C GLU A 30 0.50 -4.38 -3.89
N LEU A 31 1.72 -4.26 -3.38
CA LEU A 31 2.01 -4.41 -1.95
C LEU A 31 1.20 -3.43 -1.09
N LEU A 32 1.12 -2.15 -1.50
CA LEU A 32 0.33 -1.15 -0.79
C LEU A 32 -1.17 -1.52 -0.79
N GLY A 33 -1.70 -1.94 -1.93
CA GLY A 33 -3.10 -2.35 -2.10
C GLY A 33 -3.49 -3.60 -1.30
N MET A 34 -2.51 -4.42 -0.89
CA MET A 34 -2.76 -5.61 -0.07
C MET A 34 -2.99 -5.28 1.42
N ILE A 35 -2.40 -4.19 1.94
CA ILE A 35 -2.42 -3.85 3.36
C ILE A 35 -3.84 -3.78 3.96
N PRO A 36 -4.81 -3.07 3.35
CA PRO A 36 -6.18 -3.01 3.90
C PRO A 36 -6.81 -4.40 4.06
N GLY A 37 -6.57 -5.30 3.10
CA GLY A 37 -7.06 -6.68 3.15
C GLY A 37 -6.44 -7.48 4.29
N MET A 38 -5.13 -7.34 4.50
CA MET A 38 -4.42 -7.99 5.60
C MET A 38 -4.90 -7.49 6.96
N VAL A 39 -5.04 -6.17 7.13
CA VAL A 39 -5.55 -5.55 8.37
C VAL A 39 -6.97 -6.00 8.68
N ASN A 40 -7.85 -5.98 7.68
CA ASN A 40 -9.25 -6.37 7.86
C ASN A 40 -9.41 -7.83 8.29
N ARG A 41 -8.56 -8.73 7.78
CA ARG A 41 -8.52 -10.15 8.12
C ARG A 41 -7.93 -10.41 9.51
N HIS A 42 -6.88 -9.68 9.88
CA HIS A 42 -6.29 -9.78 11.21
C HIS A 42 -7.22 -9.30 12.34
N LEU A 43 -8.13 -8.37 12.02
CA LEU A 43 -9.14 -7.90 12.95
C LEU A 43 -10.42 -8.75 12.96
N SER A 44 -10.60 -9.67 12.00
CA SER A 44 -11.66 -10.69 12.02
C SER A 44 -11.19 -11.99 12.69
N HIS A 45 -12.10 -12.94 12.88
CA HIS A 45 -11.80 -14.28 13.40
C HIS A 45 -11.03 -15.18 12.41
N ASP A 46 -10.68 -14.69 11.22
CA ASP A 46 -10.06 -15.48 10.15
C ASP A 46 -8.56 -15.76 10.38
N VAL A 47 -7.97 -15.27 11.47
CA VAL A 47 -6.53 -15.41 11.79
C VAL A 47 -6.11 -16.88 11.97
N HIS A 48 -7.06 -17.80 12.23
CA HIS A 48 -6.77 -19.22 12.48
C HIS A 48 -6.89 -20.14 11.27
N ASP A 49 -7.19 -19.64 10.06
CA ASP A 49 -7.22 -20.48 8.85
C ASP A 49 -5.81 -20.53 8.20
N PRO A 50 -5.10 -21.67 8.24
CA PRO A 50 -3.75 -21.81 7.68
C PRO A 50 -3.70 -21.66 6.15
N GLY A 51 -4.85 -21.59 5.47
CA GLY A 51 -4.98 -21.34 4.04
C GLY A 51 -5.04 -19.86 3.64
N LEU A 52 -5.04 -18.91 4.59
CA LEU A 52 -5.46 -17.52 4.33
C LEU A 52 -4.60 -16.74 3.33
N HIS A 53 -3.31 -17.06 3.21
CA HIS A 53 -2.41 -16.43 2.22
C HIS A 53 -2.70 -16.88 0.77
N LYS A 54 -3.44 -17.98 0.57
CA LYS A 54 -3.72 -18.55 -0.75
C LYS A 54 -4.92 -17.90 -1.47
N ASN A 55 -5.82 -17.24 -0.74
CA ASN A 55 -7.07 -16.67 -1.26
C ASN A 55 -7.06 -15.15 -1.47
N MET A 56 -5.89 -14.52 -1.53
CA MET A 56 -5.82 -13.22 -2.21
C MET A 56 -5.85 -13.52 -3.70
N LYS A 57 -6.94 -13.15 -4.40
CA LYS A 57 -6.99 -13.22 -5.87
C LYS A 57 -5.66 -12.68 -6.39
N PRO A 58 -4.90 -13.45 -7.17
CA PRO A 58 -3.62 -12.98 -7.67
C PRO A 58 -3.92 -11.90 -8.70
N ILE A 59 -3.92 -10.63 -8.28
CA ILE A 59 -3.24 -9.63 -9.10
C ILE A 59 -1.82 -10.20 -9.15
N SER A 60 -1.37 -10.64 -10.33
CA SER A 60 -0.17 -11.46 -10.49
C SER A 60 0.97 -10.90 -9.66
N LYS A 61 1.27 -11.53 -8.52
CA LYS A 61 2.19 -10.92 -7.55
C LYS A 61 3.57 -10.84 -8.20
N SER A 62 4.00 -9.62 -8.45
CA SER A 62 5.29 -9.32 -9.07
C SER A 62 6.47 -9.73 -8.17
N ILE A 63 6.24 -9.83 -6.85
CA ILE A 63 7.21 -10.22 -5.81
C ILE A 63 6.57 -11.02 -4.67
N ASP A 64 7.39 -11.76 -3.91
CA ASP A 64 6.94 -12.50 -2.73
C ASP A 64 6.45 -11.54 -1.61
N THR A 65 5.33 -11.92 -0.98
CA THR A 65 4.61 -11.10 0.00
C THR A 65 4.72 -11.64 1.43
N ALA A 66 5.44 -12.75 1.64
CA ALA A 66 5.57 -13.37 2.96
C ALA A 66 6.17 -12.43 4.01
N ASP A 67 7.25 -11.74 3.66
CA ASP A 67 7.94 -10.77 4.52
C ASP A 67 7.03 -9.58 4.88
N LEU A 68 6.30 -9.05 3.89
CA LEU A 68 5.28 -8.02 4.13
C LEU A 68 4.18 -8.51 5.09
N ALA A 69 3.64 -9.72 4.87
CA ALA A 69 2.57 -10.26 5.71
C ALA A 69 3.00 -10.38 7.17
N GLN A 70 4.20 -10.93 7.42
CA GLN A 70 4.76 -11.04 8.77
C GLN A 70 4.96 -9.67 9.43
N ALA A 71 5.45 -8.68 8.69
CA ALA A 71 5.62 -7.32 9.19
C ALA A 71 4.29 -6.65 9.55
N VAL A 72 3.25 -6.86 8.74
CA VAL A 72 1.89 -6.37 9.01
C VAL A 72 1.32 -7.02 10.26
N GLU A 73 1.47 -8.33 10.44
CA GLU A 73 1.02 -9.06 11.64
C GLU A 73 1.74 -8.57 12.90
N ALA A 74 3.06 -8.38 12.84
CA ALA A 74 3.84 -7.85 13.96
C ALA A 74 3.42 -6.43 14.35
N ALA A 75 3.21 -5.55 13.36
CA ALA A 75 2.74 -4.18 13.59
C ALA A 75 1.31 -4.17 14.17
N LEU A 76 0.42 -5.04 13.69
CA LEU A 76 -0.94 -5.15 14.20
C LEU A 76 -0.99 -5.67 15.63
N THR A 77 -0.14 -6.65 15.96
CA THR A 77 0.00 -7.15 17.33
C THR A 77 0.42 -6.02 18.28
N GLN A 78 1.41 -5.22 17.88
CA GLN A 78 1.84 -4.05 18.66
C GLN A 78 0.71 -3.01 18.83
N LEU A 79 0.05 -2.62 17.74
CA LEU A 79 -1.03 -1.62 17.76
C LEU A 79 -2.20 -2.05 18.64
N ARG A 80 -2.62 -3.31 18.52
CA ARG A 80 -3.69 -3.89 19.33
C ARG A 80 -3.35 -3.93 20.82
N THR A 81 -2.11 -4.25 21.15
CA THR A 81 -1.62 -4.26 22.53
C THR A 81 -1.66 -2.83 23.11
N GLN A 82 -1.25 -1.84 22.33
CA GLN A 82 -1.26 -0.43 22.75
C GLN A 82 -2.68 0.10 22.98
N ASP A 83 -3.63 -0.27 22.12
CA ASP A 83 -5.02 0.17 22.21
C ASP A 83 -5.89 -0.69 23.14
N GLY A 84 -5.34 -1.74 23.76
CA GLY A 84 -6.09 -2.68 24.59
C GLY A 84 -7.08 -3.56 23.82
N VAL A 85 -6.93 -3.68 22.50
CA VAL A 85 -7.80 -4.45 21.61
C VAL A 85 -7.26 -5.86 21.46
N THR A 86 -7.30 -6.66 22.52
CA THR A 86 -6.68 -8.00 22.53
C THR A 86 -7.59 -9.11 21.99
N THR A 87 -8.91 -8.91 21.99
CA THR A 87 -9.90 -9.89 21.49
C THR A 87 -10.30 -9.62 20.05
N ALA A 88 -10.51 -10.67 19.25
CA ALA A 88 -11.05 -10.53 17.88
C ALA A 88 -12.42 -9.81 17.90
N PHE A 89 -12.71 -9.05 16.85
CA PHE A 89 -14.05 -8.51 16.65
C PHE A 89 -14.96 -9.61 16.07
N PRO A 90 -16.23 -9.68 16.49
CA PRO A 90 -17.19 -10.64 15.96
C PRO A 90 -17.38 -10.45 14.45
N HIS A 91 -17.81 -11.50 13.74
CA HIS A 91 -18.02 -11.41 12.29
C HIS A 91 -19.12 -10.40 11.97
N ASP A 92 -18.97 -9.67 10.86
CA ASP A 92 -19.97 -8.70 10.44
C ASP A 92 -21.36 -9.35 10.26
N SER A 93 -21.44 -10.62 9.87
CA SER A 93 -22.69 -11.39 9.77
C SER A 93 -23.39 -11.63 11.11
N GLU A 94 -22.67 -11.57 12.22
CA GLU A 94 -23.14 -11.92 13.56
C GLU A 94 -23.56 -10.69 14.38
N VAL A 95 -23.26 -9.49 13.89
CA VAL A 95 -23.47 -8.25 14.65
C VAL A 95 -24.20 -7.16 13.90
N ASP A 96 -24.92 -6.34 14.67
CA ASP A 96 -25.68 -5.21 14.15
C ASP A 96 -24.77 -4.08 13.64
N ARG A 97 -25.35 -3.10 12.92
CA ARG A 97 -24.58 -1.98 12.36
C ARG A 97 -23.84 -1.15 13.43
N LYS A 98 -24.34 -1.09 14.66
CA LYS A 98 -23.73 -0.29 15.75
C LYS A 98 -22.48 -1.00 16.29
N GLN A 99 -22.54 -2.32 16.43
CA GLN A 99 -21.45 -3.18 16.88
C GLN A 99 -20.33 -3.33 15.81
N ARG A 100 -20.61 -3.07 14.53
CA ARG A 100 -19.58 -2.99 13.47
C ARG A 100 -18.74 -1.70 13.50
N LYS A 101 -19.22 -0.62 14.14
CA LYS A 101 -18.54 0.69 14.11
C LYS A 101 -17.13 0.65 14.72
N PRO A 102 -16.89 0.02 15.90
CA PRO A 102 -15.56 -0.06 16.49
C PRO A 102 -14.56 -0.78 15.58
N ARG A 103 -14.94 -1.93 14.99
CA ARG A 103 -14.09 -2.68 14.05
C ARG A 103 -13.69 -1.80 12.86
N ARG A 104 -14.64 -1.14 12.21
CA ARG A 104 -14.37 -0.23 11.07
C ARG A 104 -13.41 0.89 11.45
N LYS A 105 -13.55 1.47 12.66
CA LYS A 105 -12.63 2.49 13.17
C LYS A 105 -11.20 1.95 13.25
N TYR A 106 -10.99 0.76 13.83
CA TYR A 106 -9.66 0.18 13.96
C TYR A 106 -9.07 -0.29 12.63
N VAL A 107 -9.88 -0.84 11.72
CA VAL A 107 -9.43 -1.18 10.35
C VAL A 107 -8.87 0.06 9.67
N VAL A 108 -9.60 1.17 9.68
CA VAL A 108 -9.15 2.42 9.04
C VAL A 108 -7.89 2.95 9.73
N LEU A 109 -7.89 2.98 11.06
CA LEU A 109 -6.77 3.49 11.85
C LEU A 109 -5.48 2.70 11.60
N TYR A 110 -5.53 1.38 11.73
CA TYR A 110 -4.34 0.51 11.59
C TYR A 110 -3.88 0.44 10.14
N THR A 111 -4.79 0.37 9.18
CA THR A 111 -4.45 0.47 7.76
C THR A 111 -3.67 1.74 7.49
N SER A 112 -4.15 2.90 7.95
CA SER A 112 -3.46 4.18 7.72
C SER A 112 -2.07 4.22 8.34
N GLN A 113 -1.89 3.64 9.53
CA GLN A 113 -0.59 3.64 10.21
C GLN A 113 0.42 2.74 9.50
N ILE A 114 -0.02 1.55 9.10
CA ILE A 114 0.82 0.56 8.42
C ILE A 114 1.16 1.03 7.00
N GLU A 115 0.19 1.56 6.25
CA GLU A 115 0.43 2.19 4.94
C GLU A 115 1.49 3.30 5.03
N LYS A 116 1.40 4.18 6.04
CA LYS A 116 2.37 5.28 6.23
C LYS A 116 3.78 4.74 6.44
N VAL A 117 3.94 3.70 7.25
CA VAL A 117 5.26 3.09 7.50
C VAL A 117 5.79 2.40 6.26
N PHE A 118 4.95 1.62 5.56
CA PHE A 118 5.32 0.98 4.30
C PHE A 118 5.78 2.01 3.26
N GLN A 119 4.99 3.05 3.01
CA GLN A 119 5.32 4.15 2.11
C GLN A 119 6.63 4.83 2.49
N THR A 120 6.87 5.04 3.78
CA THR A 120 8.14 5.61 4.27
C THR A 120 9.33 4.72 3.93
N ARG A 121 9.21 3.40 4.10
CA ARG A 121 10.29 2.43 3.78
C ARG A 121 10.58 2.40 2.28
N VAL A 122 9.56 2.34 1.44
CA VAL A 122 9.73 2.35 -0.02
C VAL A 122 10.28 3.71 -0.49
N ALA A 123 9.81 4.84 0.05
CA ALA A 123 10.36 6.15 -0.27
C ALA A 123 11.85 6.26 0.11
N GLN A 124 12.26 5.71 1.26
CA GLN A 124 13.67 5.66 1.66
C GLN A 124 14.51 4.82 0.68
N LEU A 125 13.99 3.68 0.22
CA LEU A 125 14.64 2.88 -0.81
C LEU A 125 14.84 3.69 -2.09
N LEU A 126 13.78 4.34 -2.59
CA LEU A 126 13.82 5.09 -3.86
C LEU A 126 14.69 6.34 -3.79
N LYS A 127 14.77 7.01 -2.64
CA LYS A 127 15.71 8.12 -2.40
C LYS A 127 17.16 7.70 -2.54
N ASN A 128 17.47 6.45 -2.20
CA ASN A 128 18.82 5.89 -2.29
C ASN A 128 19.12 5.31 -3.67
N MET A 129 18.15 5.29 -4.59
CA MET A 129 18.33 4.88 -5.97
C MET A 129 18.72 6.07 -6.85
N VAL A 130 19.46 5.79 -7.93
CA VAL A 130 20.06 6.71 -8.92
C VAL A 130 19.10 7.81 -9.40
N ASP A 131 19.66 8.89 -9.96
CA ASP A 131 18.94 10.03 -10.53
C ASP A 131 17.78 9.62 -11.45
N TRP A 132 16.56 9.79 -10.93
CA TRP A 132 15.33 9.48 -11.63
C TRP A 132 15.07 10.49 -12.76
N THR A 133 15.04 10.03 -14.01
CA THR A 133 14.63 10.90 -15.13
C THR A 133 13.12 11.17 -15.09
N GLY A 134 12.68 12.21 -15.80
CA GLY A 134 11.25 12.49 -15.95
C GLY A 134 10.46 11.31 -16.55
N LYS A 135 11.09 10.54 -17.45
CA LYS A 135 10.50 9.31 -18.02
C LYS A 135 10.40 8.21 -16.98
N ASP A 136 11.45 7.98 -16.19
CA ASP A 136 11.44 6.94 -15.15
C ASP A 136 10.37 7.22 -14.09
N ASN A 137 10.18 8.49 -13.74
CA ASN A 137 9.12 8.91 -12.82
C ASN A 137 7.72 8.64 -13.38
N ILE A 138 7.50 8.94 -14.67
CA ILE A 138 6.24 8.64 -15.36
C ILE A 138 5.99 7.13 -15.37
N ASP A 139 6.98 6.33 -15.76
CA ASP A 139 6.87 4.88 -15.85
C ASP A 139 6.58 4.28 -14.47
N PHE A 140 7.28 4.72 -13.41
CA PHE A 140 6.98 4.33 -12.03
C PHE A 140 5.57 4.68 -11.60
N ASN A 141 5.13 5.93 -11.82
CA ASN A 141 3.81 6.38 -11.42
C ASN A 141 2.70 5.59 -12.13
N LYS A 142 2.89 5.30 -13.42
CA LYS A 142 1.98 4.50 -14.23
C LYS A 142 1.91 3.06 -13.73
N GLY A 143 3.05 2.43 -13.46
CA GLY A 143 3.12 1.11 -12.87
C GLY A 143 2.43 1.08 -11.50
N PHE A 144 2.66 2.07 -10.65
CA PHE A 144 2.01 2.18 -9.34
C PHE A 144 0.48 2.26 -9.46
N ASP A 145 -0.05 3.06 -10.39
CA ASP A 145 -1.50 3.13 -10.62
C ASP A 145 -2.08 1.78 -11.03
N GLU A 146 -1.41 1.07 -11.95
CA GLU A 146 -1.81 -0.27 -12.36
C GLU A 146 -1.75 -1.27 -11.21
N GLY A 147 -0.66 -1.31 -10.44
CA GLY A 147 -0.53 -2.23 -9.31
C GLY A 147 -1.54 -1.96 -8.21
N TYR A 148 -1.87 -0.69 -7.96
CA TYR A 148 -2.77 -0.28 -6.87
C TYR A 148 -4.25 -0.41 -7.25
N THR A 149 -4.63 -0.08 -8.49
CA THR A 149 -6.04 -0.07 -8.93
C THR A 149 -6.40 -1.28 -9.81
N GLY A 150 -5.41 -2.00 -10.33
CA GLY A 150 -5.55 -3.07 -11.32
C GLY A 150 -5.61 -2.58 -12.76
N LEU A 151 -5.55 -1.27 -13.00
CA LEU A 151 -5.68 -0.64 -14.33
C LEU A 151 -4.78 0.59 -14.44
N VAL A 152 -4.37 0.93 -15.66
CA VAL A 152 -3.80 2.24 -15.97
C VAL A 152 -4.96 3.18 -16.29
N VAL A 153 -5.31 4.07 -15.35
CA VAL A 153 -6.55 4.85 -15.45
C VAL A 153 -6.33 6.18 -16.19
N TRP A 154 -5.11 6.71 -16.15
CA TRP A 154 -4.80 8.06 -16.67
C TRP A 154 -4.10 8.03 -18.03
N ASN A 155 -4.40 9.03 -18.86
CA ASN A 155 -3.68 9.24 -20.13
C ASN A 155 -2.31 9.89 -19.91
N LYS A 156 -2.17 10.66 -18.83
CA LYS A 156 -0.96 11.41 -18.49
C LYS A 156 -0.59 11.19 -17.02
N TYR A 157 0.71 11.14 -16.76
CA TYR A 157 1.27 10.99 -15.42
C TYR A 157 2.30 12.09 -15.16
N PRO A 158 2.47 12.51 -13.89
CA PRO A 158 3.44 13.53 -13.54
C PRO A 158 4.88 13.03 -13.72
N THR A 159 5.76 13.96 -14.10
CA THR A 159 7.23 13.77 -14.20
C THR A 159 7.93 13.67 -12.84
N HIS A 160 7.16 13.72 -11.76
CA HIS A 160 7.63 13.63 -10.39
C HIS A 160 7.17 12.30 -9.77
N ASN A 161 8.09 11.55 -9.15
CA ASN A 161 7.76 10.28 -8.50
C ASN A 161 6.83 10.50 -7.30
N VAL A 162 5.68 9.80 -7.27
CA VAL A 162 4.71 9.86 -6.16
C VAL A 162 5.35 9.51 -4.82
N ALA A 163 6.24 8.52 -4.79
CA ALA A 163 6.89 8.08 -3.56
C ALA A 163 7.86 9.11 -2.98
N LEU A 164 8.38 10.01 -3.82
CA LEU A 164 9.32 11.05 -3.43
C LEU A 164 8.63 12.39 -3.14
N LYS A 165 7.48 12.67 -3.78
CA LYS A 165 6.78 13.97 -3.68
C LYS A 165 5.52 13.98 -2.82
N ALA A 166 4.88 12.85 -2.57
CA ALA A 166 3.63 12.82 -1.80
C ALA A 166 3.80 13.27 -0.33
N GLY A 167 5.02 13.20 0.22
CA GLY A 167 5.28 13.58 1.61
C GLY A 167 4.50 12.70 2.58
N GLU A 168 3.59 13.30 3.34
CA GLU A 168 2.70 12.57 4.26
C GLU A 168 1.35 12.17 3.63
N GLU A 169 1.07 12.61 2.40
CA GLU A 169 -0.16 12.28 1.70
C GLU A 169 -0.14 10.83 1.21
N LYS A 170 -1.31 10.18 1.22
CA LYS A 170 -1.47 8.86 0.62
C LYS A 170 -1.14 8.92 -0.87
N TRP A 171 -0.24 8.06 -1.33
CA TRP A 171 0.26 8.06 -2.70
C TRP A 171 -0.84 8.04 -3.76
N GLY A 172 -1.84 7.17 -3.62
CA GLY A 172 -2.97 7.13 -4.57
C GLY A 172 -3.79 8.42 -4.63
N VAL A 173 -3.91 9.15 -3.50
CA VAL A 173 -4.61 10.45 -3.46
C VAL A 173 -3.77 11.53 -4.13
N TRP A 174 -2.47 11.57 -3.81
CA TRP A 174 -1.55 12.53 -4.43
C TRP A 174 -1.46 12.32 -5.95
N LEU A 175 -1.28 11.08 -6.39
CA LEU A 175 -1.12 10.76 -7.81
C LEU A 175 -2.37 11.13 -8.61
N ARG A 176 -3.55 10.78 -8.09
CA ARG A 176 -4.82 11.18 -8.69
C ARG A 176 -4.91 12.69 -8.88
N LYS A 177 -4.65 13.49 -7.84
CA LYS A 177 -4.70 14.96 -7.94
C LYS A 177 -3.71 15.50 -8.97
N ALA A 178 -2.51 14.93 -9.04
CA ALA A 178 -1.50 15.33 -10.00
C ALA A 178 -1.90 15.00 -11.46
N CYS A 179 -2.48 13.82 -11.70
CA CYS A 179 -2.99 13.44 -13.02
C CYS A 179 -4.18 14.31 -13.44
N GLU A 180 -5.16 14.53 -12.55
CA GLU A 180 -6.31 15.40 -12.81
C GLU A 180 -5.88 16.83 -13.17
N GLN A 181 -4.84 17.35 -12.53
CA GLN A 181 -4.30 18.68 -12.82
C GLN A 181 -3.66 18.75 -14.22
N LEU A 182 -2.87 17.73 -14.61
CA LEU A 182 -2.23 17.67 -15.93
C LEU A 182 -3.25 17.58 -17.07
N GLU A 183 -4.33 16.82 -16.87
CA GLU A 183 -5.40 16.73 -17.86
C GLU A 183 -6.08 18.10 -18.07
N ARG A 184 -6.38 18.83 -16.99
CA ARG A 184 -6.96 20.19 -17.07
C ARG A 184 -6.05 21.16 -17.81
N GLU A 185 -4.75 21.16 -17.50
CA GLU A 185 -3.77 22.04 -18.16
C GLU A 185 -3.69 21.78 -19.65
N THR A 186 -3.84 20.52 -20.06
CA THR A 186 -3.82 20.14 -21.48
C THR A 186 -5.13 20.50 -22.19
N SER A 187 -6.28 20.28 -21.55
CA SER A 187 -7.59 20.55 -22.14
C SER A 187 -7.91 22.04 -22.26
N GLY A 188 -7.27 22.90 -21.46
CA GLY A 188 -7.43 24.37 -21.54
C GLY A 188 -6.64 25.06 -22.66
N HIS A 189 -5.90 24.30 -23.48
CA HIS A 189 -5.11 24.81 -24.62
C HIS A 189 -5.73 24.49 -25.99
N HIS A 190 -7.03 24.20 -26.03
CA HIS A 190 -7.82 23.97 -27.25
C HIS A 190 -8.90 25.03 -27.45
#